data_AF-A0A4Q5VL80-F1
#
_entry.id   AF-A0A4Q5VL80-F1
#
_cell.length_a   1.000
_cell.length_b   1.000
_cell.length_c   1.000
_cell.angle_alpha   90.00
_cell.angle_beta   90.00
_cell.angle_gamma   90.00
#
_symmetry.space_group_name_H-M   'P 1'
#
loop_
_entity.id
_entity.type
_entity.pdbx_description
1 polymer ?
#
loop_
_entity_poly.entity_id
_entity_poly.type
_entity_poly.pdbx_seq_one_letter_code
_entity_poly.pdbx_strand_id
1 'polypeptide(L)' 'MQIILIGEIGQIIFGDHAGNFIRIEDDSENTGGFLVLISPYKDFRPVYDDWVESQESLYKYFQQSQWIVNWL' A
#
# COMPACT_ATOMS: atom_id res chain seq x y z
N MET A 1 4.01 13.37 8.31
CA MET A 1 3.02 12.60 7.53
C MET A 1 3.70 12.26 6.21
N GLN A 2 3.85 10.98 5.86
CA GLN A 2 4.44 10.62 4.58
C GLN A 2 3.42 10.80 3.45
N ILE A 3 3.91 11.05 2.24
CA ILE A 3 3.07 11.06 1.04
C ILE A 3 2.78 9.61 0.66
N ILE A 4 1.51 9.30 0.39
CA ILE A 4 1.08 8.01 -0.17
C ILE A 4 0.73 8.27 -1.64
N LEU A 5 1.38 7.53 -2.55
CA LEU A 5 1.14 7.66 -3.98
C LEU A 5 0.20 6.54 -4.44
N ILE A 6 -0.89 6.94 -5.08
CA ILE A 6 -1.88 6.04 -5.66
C ILE A 6 -1.48 5.74 -7.10
N GLY A 7 -1.55 4.47 -7.50
CA GLY A 7 -1.15 3.97 -8.81
C GLY A 7 0.35 3.68 -8.95
N GLU A 8 1.17 4.13 -8.00
CA GLU A 8 2.63 3.99 -8.05
C GLU A 8 3.13 2.79 -7.23
N ILE A 9 4.28 2.24 -7.64
CA ILE A 9 4.97 1.19 -6.91
C ILE A 9 5.99 1.81 -5.96
N GLY A 10 5.97 1.37 -4.70
CA GLY A 10 7.02 1.66 -3.73
C GLY A 10 7.64 0.41 -3.17
N GLN A 11 8.75 0.57 -2.44
CA GLN A 11 9.32 -0.47 -1.58
C GLN A 11 9.16 -0.06 -0.12
N ILE A 12 8.65 -0.97 0.71
CA ILE A 12 8.57 -0.78 2.15
C ILE A 12 9.99 -0.90 2.71
N ILE A 13 10.56 0.20 3.20
CA ILE A 13 11.92 0.24 3.75
C ILE A 13 11.96 0.08 5.27
N PHE A 14 10.81 0.21 5.94
CA PHE A 14 10.65 0.01 7.38
C PHE A 14 9.20 -0.34 7.73
N GLY A 15 9.01 -1.09 8.82
CA GLY A 15 7.71 -1.55 9.32
C GLY A 15 7.42 -3.00 8.97
N ASP A 16 6.15 -3.40 9.05
CA ASP A 16 5.73 -4.73 8.66
C ASP A 16 6.06 -5.00 7.18
N HIS A 17 6.46 -6.22 6.84
CA HIS A 17 6.82 -6.58 5.47
C HIS A 17 7.95 -5.73 4.84
N ALA A 18 8.85 -5.15 5.65
CA ALA A 18 10.02 -4.44 5.13
C ALA A 18 10.81 -5.31 4.12
N GLY A 19 11.19 -4.69 2.99
CA GLY A 19 11.78 -5.34 1.83
C GLY A 19 10.78 -5.62 0.71
N ASN A 20 9.48 -5.76 1.02
CA ASN A 20 8.44 -6.00 0.02
C ASN A 20 8.10 -4.74 -0.79
N PHE A 21 7.52 -4.96 -1.96
CA PHE A 21 6.91 -3.95 -2.80
C PHE A 21 5.46 -3.72 -2.40
N ILE A 22 5.02 -2.47 -2.54
CA ILE A 22 3.68 -2.01 -2.23
C ILE A 22 3.13 -1.17 -3.39
N ARG A 23 1.84 -1.31 -3.68
CA ARG A 23 1.11 -0.43 -4.61
C ARG A 23 -0.27 -0.17 -4.03
N ILE A 24 -0.69 1.09 -4.08
CA ILE A 24 -2.04 1.46 -3.68
C ILE A 24 -2.88 1.71 -4.92
N GLU A 25 -4.03 1.08 -5.02
CA GLU A 25 -4.96 1.30 -6.13
C GLU A 25 -6.22 2.00 -5.61
N ASP A 26 -6.69 2.99 -6.37
CA ASP A 26 -8.03 3.56 -6.18
C ASP A 26 -9.04 2.55 -6.72
N ASP A 27 -9.87 2.02 -5.82
CA ASP A 27 -10.91 1.06 -6.14
C ASP A 27 -12.30 1.65 -5.84
N SER A 28 -12.41 2.98 -5.86
CA SER A 28 -13.64 3.71 -5.54
C SER A 28 -14.79 3.39 -6.49
N GLU A 29 -14.50 3.11 -7.76
CA GLU A 29 -15.51 2.75 -8.76
C GLU A 29 -16.08 1.34 -8.53
N ASN A 30 -15.32 0.41 -7.93
CA ASN A 30 -15.76 -0.98 -7.76
C ASN A 30 -16.26 -1.27 -6.34
N THR A 31 -15.52 -0.84 -5.32
CA THR A 31 -15.81 -1.14 -3.90
C THR A 31 -16.00 0.10 -3.05
N GLY A 32 -15.66 1.28 -3.57
CA GLY A 32 -15.75 2.55 -2.84
C GLY A 32 -14.52 2.89 -1.99
N GLY A 33 -13.46 2.07 -2.05
CA GLY A 33 -12.27 2.22 -1.21
C GLY A 33 -10.95 2.15 -1.97
N PHE A 34 -9.89 1.73 -1.28
CA PHE A 34 -8.55 1.53 -1.82
C PHE A 34 -8.09 0.10 -1.59
N LEU A 35 -7.35 -0.44 -2.55
CA LEU A 35 -6.61 -1.69 -2.39
C LEU A 35 -5.17 -1.40 -2.02
N VAL A 36 -4.69 -2.05 -0.97
CA VAL A 36 -3.30 -2.05 -0.52
C VAL A 36 -2.67 -3.35 -0.97
N LEU A 37 -1.89 -3.31 -2.04
CA LEU A 37 -1.26 -4.50 -2.61
C LEU A 37 0.17 -4.62 -2.10
N ILE A 38 0.57 -5.82 -1.66
CA ILE A 38 1.93 -6.13 -1.20
C ILE A 38 2.45 -7.36 -1.95
N SER A 39 3.75 -7.37 -2.26
CA SER A 39 4.43 -8.54 -2.79
C SER A 39 5.91 -8.57 -2.43
N PRO A 40 6.54 -9.74 -2.21
CA PRO A 40 8.00 -9.84 -2.15
C PRO A 40 8.68 -9.50 -3.50
N TYR A 41 7.95 -9.44 -4.61
CA TYR A 41 8.49 -9.20 -5.96
C TYR A 41 7.83 -7.99 -6.63
N LYS A 42 8.62 -7.25 -7.41
CA LYS A 42 8.18 -6.01 -8.07
C LYS A 42 7.09 -6.22 -9.13
N ASP A 43 6.96 -7.44 -9.65
CA ASP A 43 5.93 -7.84 -10.61
C ASP A 43 4.60 -8.25 -9.93
N PHE A 44 4.52 -8.17 -8.59
CA PHE A 44 3.36 -8.53 -7.78
C PHE A 44 2.91 -9.98 -7.97
N ARG A 45 3.85 -10.93 -8.01
CA ARG A 45 3.57 -12.37 -8.12
C ARG A 45 4.36 -13.19 -7.09
N PRO A 46 3.75 -13.67 -6.00
CA PRO A 46 2.33 -13.55 -5.65
C PRO A 46 1.95 -12.13 -5.20
N VAL A 47 0.67 -11.78 -5.30
CA VAL A 47 0.08 -10.56 -4.74
C VAL A 47 -0.75 -10.91 -3.52
N TYR A 48 -0.63 -10.09 -2.48
CA TYR A 48 -1.51 -10.08 -1.32
C TYR A 48 -2.17 -8.71 -1.26
N ASP A 49 -3.45 -8.66 -0.96
CA ASP A 49 -4.23 -7.44 -0.91
C ASP A 49 -4.96 -7.31 0.42
N ASP A 50 -5.04 -6.06 0.89
CA ASP A 50 -6.00 -5.62 1.89
C ASP A 50 -6.85 -4.49 1.30
N TRP A 51 -8.03 -4.27 1.86
CA TRP A 51 -8.94 -3.20 1.45
C TRP A 51 -9.21 -2.22 2.59
N VAL A 52 -9.24 -0.93 2.27
CA VAL A 52 -9.58 0.14 3.22
C VAL A 52 -10.60 1.11 2.61
N GLU A 53 -11.58 1.52 3.42
CA GLU A 53 -12.77 2.24 2.94
C GLU A 53 -12.53 3.71 2.56
N SER A 54 -11.43 4.32 3.00
CA SER A 54 -11.22 5.76 2.83
C SER A 54 -9.74 6.14 2.91
N GLN A 55 -9.43 7.37 2.50
CA GLN A 55 -8.09 7.92 2.61
C GLN A 55 -7.65 8.05 4.08
N GLU A 56 -8.56 8.35 5.01
CA GLU A 56 -8.24 8.37 6.45
C GLU A 56 -7.90 6.98 6.96
N SER A 57 -8.67 5.96 6.57
CA SER A 57 -8.42 4.56 6.94
C SER A 57 -7.11 4.07 6.33
N LEU A 58 -6.77 4.47 5.11
CA LEU A 58 -5.48 4.21 4.48
C LEU A 58 -4.32 4.82 5.27
N TYR A 59 -4.42 6.08 5.71
CA TYR A 59 -3.38 6.69 6.55
C TYR A 59 -3.22 5.97 7.89
N LYS A 60 -4.32 5.58 8.54
CA LYS A 60 -4.28 4.82 9.79
C LYS A 60 -3.62 3.46 9.59
N TYR A 61 -3.95 2.77 8.49
CA TYR A 61 -3.37 1.48 8.15
C TYR A 61 -1.84 1.60 8.00
N PHE A 62 -1.35 2.58 7.23
CA PHE A 62 0.09 2.87 7.12
C PHE A 62 0.76 3.17 8.47
N GLN A 63 0.08 3.90 9.35
CA GLN A 63 0.60 4.19 10.70
C GLN A 63 0.68 2.93 11.58
N GLN A 64 -0.35 2.08 11.53
CA GLN A 64 -0.43 0.85 12.31
C GLN A 64 0.65 -0.15 11.89
N SER A 65 0.88 -0.30 10.58
CA SER A 65 1.94 -1.14 10.01
C SER A 65 3.35 -0.53 10.15
N GLN A 66 3.44 0.69 10.68
CA GLN A 66 4.69 1.46 10.83
C GLN A 66 5.46 1.65 9.52
N TRP A 67 4.73 1.78 8.41
CA TRP A 67 5.36 1.80 7.09
C TRP A 67 6.07 3.10 6.77
N ILE A 68 7.30 2.95 6.32
CA ILE A 68 8.02 3.96 5.54
C ILE A 68 8.23 3.39 4.15
N VAL A 69 7.73 4.09 3.13
CA VAL A 69 7.79 3.62 1.73
C VAL A 69 8.68 4.53 0.91
N ASN A 70 9.63 3.93 0.20
CA ASN A 70 10.39 4.59 -0.85
C ASN A 70 9.67 4.36 -2.19
N TRP A 71 8.96 5.37 -2.67
CA TRP A 71 8.27 5.35 -3.97
C TRP A 71 9.28 5.44 -5.13
N LEU A 72 8.99 4.76 -6.25
CA LEU A 72 9.89 4.58 -7.39
C LEU A 72 9.52 5.42 -8.62
#